data_AF-A0A7R7A5Y3-F1
#
_entry.id   AF-A0A7R7A5Y3-F1
#
_cell.length_a   1.000
_cell.length_b   1.000
_cell.length_c   1.000
_cell.angle_alpha   90.00
_cell.angle_beta   90.00
_cell.angle_gamma   90.00
#
_symmetry.space_group_name_H-M   'P 1'
#
loop_
_entity.id
_entity.type
_entity.pdbx_description
1 polymer ?
#
loop_
_entity_poly.entity_id
_entity_poly.type
_entity_poly.pdbx_seq_one_letter_code
_entity_poly.pdbx_strand_id
1 'polypeptide(L)'
;MDINFDDLKKDFDALKAVKEIKEEQCEIACESEAEAEGFIESIQKNMLAPVKCGVYFSRLDIKVIGLRMGEDVMVRERKRMLRDILRSITGKESFQAFIDAVDMTAQEKISVYEKLQEIFLRSCEFFEPNIKKYEKFKKLLNAIKEDIEEAEQE
;
A
#
# COMPACT_ATOMS: atom_id res chain seq x y z
N MET A 1 43.20 9.10 18.70
CA MET A 1 42.90 8.59 17.35
C MET A 1 42.80 9.82 16.48
N ASP A 2 43.89 10.15 15.79
CA ASP A 2 43.90 11.30 14.88
C ASP A 2 43.21 10.87 13.60
N ILE A 3 42.07 11.50 13.32
CA ILE A 3 41.31 11.25 12.12
C ILE A 3 42.07 11.90 10.96
N ASN A 4 42.67 11.07 10.10
CA ASN A 4 43.36 11.55 8.93
C ASN A 4 42.35 11.98 7.85
N PHE A 5 42.23 13.28 7.63
CA PHE A 5 41.29 13.86 6.67
C PHE A 5 41.57 13.46 5.22
N ASP A 6 42.82 13.13 4.89
CA ASP A 6 43.19 12.70 3.54
C ASP A 6 42.69 11.28 3.24
N ASP A 7 42.66 10.41 4.25
CA ASP A 7 42.12 9.05 4.13
C ASP A 7 40.59 9.10 4.00
N LEU A 8 39.91 9.93 4.79
CA LEU A 8 38.46 10.16 4.64
C LEU A 8 38.08 10.74 3.26
N LYS A 9 38.93 11.62 2.72
CA LYS A 9 38.71 12.22 1.40
C LYS A 9 38.87 11.16 0.30
N LYS A 10 39.88 10.28 0.42
CA LYS A 10 40.05 9.14 -0.48
C LYS A 10 38.86 8.18 -0.40
N ASP A 11 38.39 7.85 0.79
CA ASP A 11 37.24 6.96 0.97
C ASP A 11 35.97 7.58 0.37
N PHE A 12 35.77 8.89 0.54
CA PHE A 12 34.65 9.61 -0.07
C PHE A 12 34.74 9.70 -1.59
N ASP A 13 35.92 9.95 -2.15
CA ASP A 13 36.14 10.00 -3.60
C ASP A 13 36.04 8.59 -4.22
N ALA A 14 36.47 7.54 -3.51
CA ALA A 14 36.21 6.15 -3.90
C ALA A 14 34.70 5.85 -3.89
N LEU A 15 33.95 6.37 -2.91
CA LEU A 15 32.50 6.25 -2.85
C LEU A 15 31.81 7.03 -3.99
N LYS A 16 32.37 8.15 -4.44
CA LYS A 16 31.92 8.88 -5.64
C LYS A 16 32.25 8.15 -6.94
N ALA A 17 33.37 7.44 -7.00
CA ALA A 17 33.70 6.59 -8.15
C ALA A 17 32.76 5.37 -8.22
N VAL A 18 32.34 4.84 -7.06
CA VAL A 18 31.25 3.85 -6.97
C VAL A 18 29.87 4.48 -7.26
N LYS A 19 29.75 5.82 -7.21
CA LYS A 19 28.60 6.61 -7.70
C LYS A 19 28.61 6.87 -9.22
N GLU A 20 29.24 6.01 -10.01
CA GLU A 20 28.47 5.39 -11.11
C GLU A 20 27.56 4.28 -10.53
N ILE A 21 26.83 4.63 -9.47
CA ILE A 21 25.45 4.23 -9.34
C ILE A 21 24.90 4.82 -10.63
N LYS A 22 24.77 3.97 -11.67
CA LYS A 22 23.70 4.15 -12.64
C LYS A 22 22.59 4.71 -11.78
N GLU A 23 22.13 5.93 -12.05
CA GLU A 23 20.75 6.20 -11.76
C GLU A 23 20.09 4.91 -12.23
N GLU A 24 19.65 4.08 -11.30
CA GLU A 24 18.51 3.26 -11.55
C GLU A 24 17.51 4.36 -11.90
N GLN A 25 17.52 4.74 -13.20
CA GLN A 25 16.36 4.78 -14.03
C GLN A 25 15.42 3.91 -13.26
N CYS A 26 14.43 4.54 -12.66
CA CYS A 26 13.25 3.82 -12.27
C CYS A 26 13.08 2.71 -13.31
N GLU A 27 13.44 1.49 -12.93
CA GLU A 27 12.87 0.28 -13.51
C GLU A 27 11.48 0.13 -12.87
N ILE A 28 10.82 1.24 -12.52
CA ILE A 28 9.56 1.52 -13.18
C ILE A 28 9.91 1.62 -14.67
N ALA A 29 10.04 0.47 -15.33
CA ALA A 29 9.45 0.36 -16.63
C ALA A 29 8.09 1.04 -16.48
N CYS A 30 8.01 2.28 -16.94
CA CYS A 30 6.77 2.80 -17.47
C CYS A 30 6.51 1.80 -18.60
N GLU A 31 5.89 0.66 -18.24
CA GLU A 31 5.29 -0.24 -19.19
C GLU A 31 4.23 0.64 -19.85
N SER A 32 4.68 1.26 -20.94
CA SER A 32 3.84 1.89 -21.92
C SER A 32 3.19 0.75 -22.65
N GLU A 33 2.08 0.29 -22.12
CA GLU A 33 0.99 -0.29 -22.88
C GLU A 33 -0.21 -0.26 -21.92
N ALA A 34 -1.31 0.32 -22.39
CA ALA A 34 -2.58 0.25 -21.69
C ALA A 34 -3.11 -1.19 -21.79
N GLU A 35 -2.40 -2.13 -21.15
CA GLU A 35 -2.99 -3.39 -20.71
C GLU A 35 -3.99 -3.04 -19.60
N ALA A 36 -5.10 -3.78 -19.55
CA ALA A 36 -6.05 -3.65 -18.47
C ALA A 36 -5.29 -3.83 -17.14
N GLU A 37 -5.14 -2.74 -16.37
CA GLU A 37 -4.36 -2.71 -15.13
C GLU A 37 -4.82 -3.87 -14.24
N GLY A 38 -3.98 -4.90 -14.10
CA GLY A 38 -4.36 -6.13 -13.40
C GLY A 38 -4.82 -5.82 -11.98
N PHE A 39 -5.72 -6.65 -11.42
CA PHE A 39 -6.35 -6.34 -10.13
C PHE A 39 -5.34 -6.02 -9.02
N ILE A 40 -4.18 -6.70 -9.02
CA ILE A 40 -3.09 -6.46 -8.08
C ILE A 40 -2.60 -5.01 -8.16
N GLU A 41 -2.36 -4.50 -9.36
CA GLU A 41 -1.84 -3.14 -9.58
C GLU A 41 -2.89 -2.10 -9.22
N SER A 42 -4.15 -2.34 -9.60
CA SER A 42 -5.28 -1.49 -9.23
C SER A 42 -5.41 -1.36 -7.71
N ILE A 43 -5.34 -2.47 -6.97
CA ILE A 43 -5.39 -2.45 -5.50
C ILE A 43 -4.17 -1.74 -4.94
N GLN A 44 -2.96 -2.04 -5.41
CA GLN A 44 -1.74 -1.37 -4.92
C GLN A 44 -1.80 0.15 -5.09
N LYS A 45 -2.21 0.59 -6.28
CA LYS A 45 -2.31 2.01 -6.65
C LYS A 45 -3.35 2.74 -5.81
N ASN A 46 -4.49 2.10 -5.53
CA ASN A 46 -5.59 2.72 -4.78
C ASN A 46 -5.35 2.64 -3.26
N MET A 47 -4.90 1.49 -2.74
CA MET A 47 -4.73 1.25 -1.30
C MET A 47 -3.51 1.98 -0.72
N LEU A 48 -2.38 2.05 -1.44
CA LEU A 48 -1.14 2.62 -0.88
C LEU A 48 -1.09 4.14 -0.92
N ALA A 49 -2.01 4.77 -1.64
CA ALA A 49 -2.14 6.21 -1.80
C ALA A 49 -3.32 6.74 -0.96
N PRO A 50 -3.07 7.38 0.20
CA PRO A 50 -4.14 7.91 1.06
C PRO A 50 -5.05 8.93 0.35
N VAL A 51 -4.50 9.64 -0.63
CA VAL A 51 -5.26 10.57 -1.46
C VAL A 51 -6.40 9.87 -2.21
N LYS A 52 -6.26 8.58 -2.51
CA LYS A 52 -7.24 7.74 -3.20
C LYS A 52 -8.15 6.97 -2.25
N CYS A 53 -7.59 6.23 -1.29
CA CYS A 53 -8.36 5.38 -0.38
C CYS A 53 -8.80 6.06 0.93
N GLY A 54 -8.35 7.29 1.22
CA GLY A 54 -8.72 8.03 2.43
C GLY A 54 -8.02 7.59 3.71
N VAL A 55 -7.30 6.47 3.69
CA VAL A 55 -6.62 5.90 4.87
C VAL A 55 -5.14 5.64 4.54
N TYR A 56 -4.25 5.97 5.47
CA TYR A 56 -2.84 5.58 5.36
C TYR A 56 -2.62 4.20 5.97
N PHE A 57 -2.37 3.21 5.11
CA PHE A 57 -1.89 1.89 5.54
C PHE A 57 -0.37 1.92 5.67
N SER A 58 0.11 1.84 6.91
CA SER A 58 1.53 1.68 7.24
C SER A 58 2.00 0.25 6.96
N ARG A 59 3.31 0.01 7.09
CA ARG A 59 3.89 -1.35 7.01
C ARG A 59 3.32 -2.29 8.08
N LEU A 60 3.03 -1.75 9.27
CA LEU A 60 2.46 -2.55 10.36
C LEU A 60 1.00 -2.89 10.06
N ASP A 61 0.23 -1.94 9.52
CA ASP A 61 -1.16 -2.20 9.10
C ASP A 61 -1.19 -3.30 8.02
N ILE A 62 -0.30 -3.24 7.02
CA ILE A 62 -0.19 -4.27 5.98
C ILE A 62 0.22 -5.62 6.57
N LYS A 63 1.15 -5.66 7.53
CA LYS A 63 1.51 -6.90 8.24
C LYS A 63 0.32 -7.47 9.02
N VAL A 64 -0.46 -6.62 9.69
CA VAL A 64 -1.69 -7.04 10.40
C VAL A 64 -2.70 -7.63 9.42
N ILE A 65 -2.88 -7.03 8.24
CA ILE A 65 -3.75 -7.56 7.18
C ILE A 65 -3.27 -8.96 6.75
N GLY A 66 -1.98 -9.12 6.46
CA GLY A 66 -1.41 -10.44 6.13
C GLY A 66 -1.66 -11.47 7.22
N LEU A 67 -1.37 -11.13 8.49
CA LEU A 67 -1.59 -12.03 9.62
C LEU A 67 -3.07 -12.45 9.78
N ARG A 68 -4.02 -11.54 9.51
CA ARG A 68 -5.46 -11.86 9.52
C ARG A 68 -5.85 -12.83 8.41
N MET A 69 -5.12 -12.82 7.30
CA MET A 69 -5.27 -13.78 6.20
C MET A 69 -4.51 -15.09 6.42
N GLY A 70 -3.79 -15.24 7.54
CA GLY A 70 -2.95 -16.40 7.82
C GLY A 70 -1.56 -16.32 7.17
N GLU A 71 -1.17 -15.16 6.64
CA GLU A 71 0.11 -14.95 5.96
C GLU A 71 1.08 -14.12 6.79
N ASP A 72 2.22 -14.70 7.17
CA ASP A 72 3.29 -13.94 7.85
C ASP A 72 4.20 -13.23 6.83
N VAL A 73 3.83 -12.00 6.49
CA VAL A 73 4.60 -11.16 5.57
C VAL A 73 5.79 -10.53 6.30
N MET A 74 6.98 -10.64 5.69
CA MET A 74 8.17 -9.96 6.17
C MET A 74 8.05 -8.44 6.00
N VAL A 75 8.45 -7.68 7.03
CA VAL A 75 8.39 -6.21 6.98
C VAL A 75 9.40 -5.68 5.96
N ARG A 76 8.90 -5.14 4.85
CA ARG A 76 9.67 -4.59 3.72
C ARG A 76 8.99 -3.31 3.20
N GLU A 77 9.27 -2.93 1.95
CA GLU A 77 8.56 -1.87 1.25
C GLU A 77 7.05 -2.19 1.15
N ARG A 78 6.18 -1.19 1.41
CA ARG A 78 4.72 -1.38 1.43
C ARG A 78 4.17 -2.03 0.15
N LYS A 79 4.67 -1.61 -1.01
CA LYS A 79 4.25 -2.16 -2.32
C LYS A 79 4.56 -3.65 -2.42
N ARG A 80 5.75 -4.07 -2.00
CA ARG A 80 6.15 -5.48 -2.00
C ARG A 80 5.33 -6.29 -1.00
N MET A 81 5.16 -5.79 0.22
CA MET A 81 4.36 -6.47 1.25
C MET A 81 2.91 -6.70 0.78
N LEU A 82 2.26 -5.68 0.22
CA LEU A 82 0.91 -5.82 -0.31
C LEU A 82 0.87 -6.75 -1.54
N ARG A 83 1.91 -6.73 -2.38
CA ARG A 83 2.01 -7.67 -3.51
C ARG A 83 2.03 -9.12 -3.06
N ASP A 84 2.80 -9.41 -2.02
CA ASP A 84 2.97 -10.78 -1.52
C ASP A 84 1.61 -11.32 -1.02
N ILE A 85 0.86 -10.49 -0.27
CA ILE A 85 -0.52 -10.80 0.16
C ILE A 85 -1.47 -10.98 -1.02
N LEU A 86 -1.41 -10.11 -2.02
CA LEU A 86 -2.34 -10.19 -3.16
C LEU A 86 -2.07 -11.40 -4.06
N ARG A 87 -0.83 -11.91 -4.08
CA ARG A 87 -0.44 -13.09 -4.87
C ARG A 87 -0.89 -14.41 -4.25
N SER A 88 -1.17 -14.43 -2.96
CA SER A 88 -1.69 -15.63 -2.29
C SER A 88 -3.20 -15.78 -2.41
N ILE A 89 -3.88 -14.76 -2.92
CA ILE A 89 -5.31 -14.81 -3.19
C ILE A 89 -5.53 -15.63 -4.46
N THR A 90 -6.16 -16.80 -4.30
CA THR A 90 -6.40 -17.75 -5.41
C THR A 90 -7.87 -17.83 -5.80
N GLY A 91 -8.77 -17.13 -5.11
CA GLY A 91 -10.18 -17.09 -5.47
C GLY A 91 -11.05 -16.22 -4.57
N LYS A 92 -12.36 -16.22 -4.84
CA LYS A 92 -13.35 -15.34 -4.20
C LYS A 92 -13.32 -15.33 -2.68
N GLU A 93 -13.23 -16.49 -2.04
CA GLU A 93 -13.23 -16.60 -0.57
C GLU A 93 -11.99 -15.94 0.05
N SER A 94 -10.80 -16.23 -0.51
CA SER A 94 -9.55 -15.61 -0.07
C SER A 94 -9.52 -14.11 -0.34
N PHE A 95 -10.17 -13.64 -1.43
CA PHE A 95 -10.31 -12.21 -1.70
C PHE A 95 -11.28 -11.54 -0.72
N GLN A 96 -12.39 -12.20 -0.34
CA GLN A 96 -13.27 -11.69 0.71
C GLN A 96 -12.55 -11.55 2.06
N ALA A 97 -11.73 -12.55 2.44
CA ALA A 97 -10.92 -12.47 3.65
C ALA A 97 -9.94 -11.29 3.62
N PHE A 98 -9.36 -10.98 2.45
CA PHE A 98 -8.56 -9.77 2.24
C PHE A 98 -9.38 -8.50 2.46
N ILE A 99 -10.57 -8.39 1.86
CA ILE A 99 -11.45 -7.22 2.05
C ILE A 99 -11.79 -7.03 3.52
N ASP A 100 -12.16 -8.10 4.22
CA ASP A 100 -12.52 -8.04 5.65
C ASP A 100 -11.34 -7.60 6.51
N ALA A 101 -10.14 -8.12 6.23
CA ALA A 101 -8.92 -7.72 6.94
C ALA A 101 -8.55 -6.25 6.69
N VAL A 102 -8.67 -5.78 5.45
CA VAL A 102 -8.48 -4.36 5.08
C VAL A 102 -9.51 -3.49 5.81
N ASP A 103 -10.78 -3.91 5.82
CA ASP A 103 -11.87 -3.14 6.42
C ASP A 103 -11.72 -3.00 7.92
N MET A 104 -11.46 -4.09 8.64
CA MET A 104 -11.19 -4.02 10.07
C MET A 104 -10.04 -3.05 10.38
N THR A 105 -8.95 -3.11 9.60
CA THR A 105 -7.77 -2.25 9.79
C THR A 105 -8.07 -0.79 9.45
N ALA A 106 -8.90 -0.53 8.46
CA ALA A 106 -9.31 0.82 8.07
C ALA A 106 -10.27 1.44 9.09
N GLN A 107 -11.23 0.67 9.61
CA GLN A 107 -12.20 1.12 10.59
C GLN A 107 -11.53 1.55 11.89
N GLU A 108 -10.42 0.92 12.29
CA GLU A 108 -9.61 1.40 13.42
C GLU A 108 -9.16 2.87 13.21
N LYS A 109 -8.74 3.24 11.99
CA LYS A 109 -8.35 4.63 11.68
C LYS A 109 -9.55 5.56 11.53
N ILE A 110 -10.62 5.11 10.88
CA ILE A 110 -11.85 5.89 10.68
C ILE A 110 -12.49 6.23 12.02
N SER A 111 -12.50 5.30 12.98
CA SER A 111 -13.03 5.57 14.33
C SER A 111 -12.31 6.72 15.04
N VAL A 112 -11.02 6.96 14.71
CA VAL A 112 -10.27 8.11 15.24
C VAL A 112 -10.76 9.40 14.57
N TYR A 113 -11.02 9.37 13.27
CA TYR A 113 -11.59 10.51 12.55
C TYR A 113 -12.95 10.92 13.13
N GLU A 114 -13.85 9.94 13.31
CA GLU A 114 -15.18 10.16 13.86
C GLU A 114 -15.12 10.75 15.28
N LYS A 115 -14.29 10.17 16.16
CA LYS A 115 -14.08 10.72 17.52
C LYS A 115 -13.57 12.16 17.49
N LEU A 116 -12.67 12.50 16.56
CA LEU A 116 -12.18 13.87 16.43
C LEU A 116 -13.25 14.82 15.90
N GLN A 117 -14.13 14.36 15.01
CA GLN A 117 -15.29 15.12 14.54
C GLN A 117 -16.29 15.41 15.67
N GLU A 118 -16.52 14.44 16.56
CA GLU A 118 -17.38 14.60 17.74
C GLU A 118 -16.81 15.63 18.74
N ILE A 119 -15.51 15.56 19.04
CA ILE A 119 -14.86 16.46 20.00
C ILE A 119 -14.66 17.86 19.39
N PHE A 120 -14.30 17.92 18.11
CA PHE A 120 -13.95 19.15 17.40
C PHE A 120 -14.77 19.27 16.10
N LEU A 121 -15.94 19.89 16.19
CA LEU A 121 -16.88 19.99 15.06
C LEU A 121 -16.29 20.60 13.78
N ARG A 122 -15.33 21.53 13.90
CA ARG A 122 -14.63 22.11 12.74
C ARG A 122 -13.74 21.12 11.99
N SER A 123 -13.37 20.01 12.62
CA SER A 123 -12.54 18.98 12.00
C SER A 123 -13.30 18.14 10.97
N CYS A 124 -14.64 18.20 10.97
CA CYS A 124 -15.50 17.52 10.00
C CYS A 124 -15.07 17.78 8.56
N GLU A 125 -14.74 19.03 8.21
CA GLU A 125 -14.35 19.41 6.85
C GLU A 125 -13.06 18.71 6.37
N PHE A 126 -12.19 18.29 7.30
CA PHE A 126 -10.94 17.63 6.99
C PHE A 126 -11.07 16.10 6.93
N PHE A 127 -11.92 15.52 7.77
CA PHE A 127 -12.03 14.07 7.93
C PHE A 127 -13.11 13.44 7.06
N GLU A 128 -14.23 14.14 6.83
CA GLU A 128 -15.33 13.64 6.02
C GLU A 128 -14.92 13.24 4.59
N PRO A 129 -14.03 14.01 3.89
CA PRO A 129 -13.53 13.59 2.58
C PRO A 129 -12.76 12.27 2.62
N ASN A 130 -12.03 12.00 3.71
CA ASN A 130 -11.24 10.77 3.86
C ASN A 130 -12.13 9.57 4.11
N ILE A 131 -13.16 9.70 4.96
CA ILE A 131 -14.18 8.67 5.18
C ILE A 131 -14.88 8.33 3.85
N LYS A 132 -15.32 9.35 3.11
CA LYS A 132 -15.96 9.16 1.78
C LYS A 132 -15.05 8.50 0.75
N LYS A 133 -13.74 8.80 0.77
CA LYS A 133 -12.76 8.14 -0.11
C LYS A 133 -12.64 6.66 0.23
N TYR A 134 -12.62 6.32 1.52
CA TYR A 134 -12.58 4.93 1.95
C TYR A 134 -13.82 4.15 1.50
N GLU A 135 -15.01 4.71 1.65
CA GLU A 135 -16.25 4.09 1.17
C GLU A 135 -16.22 3.80 -0.34
N LYS A 136 -15.65 4.73 -1.14
CA LYS A 136 -15.44 4.51 -2.57
C LYS A 136 -14.42 3.41 -2.84
N PHE A 137 -13.34 3.38 -2.09
CA PHE A 137 -12.32 2.33 -2.21
C PHE A 137 -12.86 0.95 -1.85
N LYS A 138 -13.67 0.84 -0.80
CA LYS A 138 -14.35 -0.42 -0.42
C LYS A 138 -15.28 -0.92 -1.54
N LYS A 139 -16.01 -0.02 -2.19
CA LYS A 139 -16.82 -0.36 -3.38
C LYS A 139 -15.97 -0.86 -4.55
N LEU A 140 -14.79 -0.27 -4.78
CA LEU A 140 -13.85 -0.74 -5.78
C LEU A 140 -13.36 -2.15 -5.48
N LEU A 141 -13.02 -2.46 -4.22
CA LEU A 141 -12.63 -3.82 -3.83
C LEU A 141 -13.77 -4.82 -4.07
N ASN A 142 -15.01 -4.45 -3.72
CA ASN A 142 -16.16 -5.32 -3.98
C ASN A 142 -16.38 -5.54 -5.49
N ALA A 143 -16.22 -4.51 -6.33
CA ALA A 143 -16.32 -4.69 -7.78
C ALA A 143 -15.27 -5.68 -8.32
N ILE A 144 -14.01 -5.56 -7.88
CA ILE A 144 -12.94 -6.51 -8.25
C ILE A 144 -13.29 -7.93 -7.81
N LYS A 145 -13.92 -8.10 -6.64
CA LYS A 145 -14.34 -9.41 -6.15
C LYS A 145 -15.38 -10.05 -7.07
N GLU A 146 -16.35 -9.29 -7.56
CA GLU A 146 -17.35 -9.80 -8.50
C GLU A 146 -16.69 -10.16 -9.86
N ASP A 147 -15.73 -9.35 -10.34
CA ASP A 147 -14.96 -9.67 -11.55
C ASP A 147 -14.19 -11.01 -11.43
N ILE A 148 -13.64 -11.30 -10.24
CA ILE A 148 -12.98 -12.60 -9.96
C ILE A 148 -13.99 -13.75 -10.00
N GLU A 149 -15.22 -13.55 -9.53
CA GLU A 149 -16.26 -14.57 -9.56
C GLU A 149 -16.73 -14.89 -10.96
N GLU A 150 -16.93 -13.87 -11.81
CA GLU A 150 -17.31 -14.06 -13.21
C GLU A 150 -16.24 -14.87 -13.95
N ALA A 151 -14.95 -14.58 -13.71
CA ALA A 151 -13.84 -15.31 -14.30
C ALA A 151 -13.69 -16.76 -13.81
N GLU A 152 -14.18 -17.11 -12.62
CA GLU A 152 -14.20 -18.49 -12.11
C GLU A 152 -15.33 -19.35 -12.70
N GLN A 153 -16.35 -18.72 -13.31
CA GLN A 153 -17.53 -19.40 -13.88
C GLN A 153 -17.42 -19.69 -15.39
N GLU A 154 -16.43 -19.13 -16.07
CA GLU A 154 -16.09 -19.38 -17.49
C GLU A 154 -15.13 -20.57 -17.67
#